data_AF-A0A521Y8B9-F1
#
_entry.id   AF-A0A521Y8B9-F1
#
_cell.length_a   1.000
_cell.length_b   1.000
_cell.length_c   1.000
_cell.angle_alpha   90.00
_cell.angle_beta   90.00
_cell.angle_gamma   90.00
#
_symmetry.space_group_name_H-M   'P 1'
#
loop_
_entity.id
_entity.type
_entity.pdbx_description
1 polymer ?
#
loop_
_entity_poly.entity_id
_entity_poly.type
_entity_poly.pdbx_seq_one_letter_code
_entity_poly.pdbx_strand_id
1 'polypeptide(L)'
;MPKNTCKWFVRITLLGVGCILFSTTLYASPPIEGIQVYQKNTRLSPEHKQKLADDIIRYRHADNIWDVLREEFTLPHYEDAPAVQEKIEWFMNNQDFLLRSASRAAPYLYYILQQVKKRHLPAELVLLPIIESGYNPFSLSNKGAA
;
A
#
# COMPACT_ATOMS: atom_id res chain seq x y z
N MET A 1 -14.03 30.39 -62.38
CA MET A 1 -13.18 29.26 -62.84
C MET A 1 -11.96 29.85 -63.55
N PRO A 2 -10.74 29.26 -63.51
CA PRO A 2 -10.43 27.85 -63.21
C PRO A 2 -9.20 27.58 -62.28
N LYS A 3 -9.15 26.32 -61.83
CA LYS A 3 -8.01 25.38 -61.70
C LYS A 3 -6.96 25.63 -60.60
N ASN A 4 -6.93 24.79 -59.57
CA ASN A 4 -6.28 23.47 -59.49
C ASN A 4 -4.75 23.57 -59.68
N THR A 5 -3.96 23.10 -58.70
CA THR A 5 -3.15 21.85 -58.81
C THR A 5 -2.14 21.68 -57.67
N CYS A 6 -2.07 20.44 -57.18
CA CYS A 6 -1.02 19.85 -56.36
C CYS A 6 0.35 19.85 -57.04
N LYS A 7 1.43 19.83 -56.24
CA LYS A 7 2.69 19.06 -56.44
C LYS A 7 3.62 19.32 -55.23
N TRP A 8 3.67 18.43 -54.25
CA TRP A 8 4.62 17.30 -54.07
C TRP A 8 6.12 17.69 -53.99
N PHE A 9 6.62 17.62 -52.76
CA PHE A 9 7.97 17.20 -52.30
C PHE A 9 9.22 17.62 -53.09
N VAL A 10 10.13 18.32 -52.42
CA VAL A 10 11.57 17.98 -52.44
C VAL A 10 12.16 18.15 -51.03
N ARG A 11 12.76 17.06 -50.56
CA ARG A 11 13.56 16.91 -49.33
C ARG A 11 14.93 17.59 -49.55
N ILE A 12 15.65 17.95 -48.46
CA ILE A 12 17.04 17.51 -48.17
C ILE A 12 17.80 18.51 -47.25
N THR A 13 18.17 17.96 -46.09
CA THR A 13 19.31 18.22 -45.17
C THR A 13 19.63 19.61 -44.63
N LEU A 14 19.85 19.66 -43.31
CA LEU A 14 21.17 19.87 -42.67
C LEU A 14 20.99 19.66 -41.14
N LEU A 15 21.51 18.56 -40.59
CA LEU A 15 22.79 18.44 -39.86
C LEU A 15 22.75 18.97 -38.42
N GLY A 16 22.99 18.09 -37.44
CA GLY A 16 23.31 18.54 -36.08
C GLY A 16 23.08 17.53 -34.95
N VAL A 17 24.06 16.63 -34.76
CA VAL A 17 24.64 16.17 -33.49
C VAL A 17 23.71 15.99 -32.27
N GLY A 18 23.65 14.75 -31.75
CA GLY A 18 23.12 14.52 -30.40
C GLY A 18 22.97 13.05 -30.05
N CYS A 19 24.09 12.32 -29.91
CA CYS A 19 24.09 11.03 -29.25
C CYS A 19 23.87 11.26 -27.75
N ILE A 20 22.62 11.19 -27.30
CA ILE A 20 22.29 10.91 -25.90
C ILE A 20 21.17 9.87 -25.93
N LEU A 21 21.59 8.60 -25.89
CA LEU A 21 20.73 7.49 -25.49
C LEU A 21 20.41 7.65 -24.01
N PHE A 22 19.48 8.55 -23.67
CA PHE A 22 18.70 8.40 -22.44
C PHE A 22 17.45 7.63 -22.84
N SER A 23 17.60 6.30 -22.90
CA SER A 23 16.45 5.43 -22.70
C SER A 23 15.94 5.75 -21.30
N THR A 24 14.97 6.66 -21.20
CA THR A 24 14.05 6.63 -20.08
C THR A 24 13.35 5.29 -20.20
N THR A 25 13.87 4.28 -19.51
CA THR A 25 13.02 3.17 -19.11
C THR A 25 11.96 3.80 -18.23
N LEU A 26 10.85 4.17 -18.86
CA LEU A 26 9.60 4.45 -18.18
C LEU A 26 9.30 3.13 -17.46
N TYR A 27 9.71 3.03 -16.20
CA TYR A 27 9.28 1.96 -15.32
C TYR A 27 7.77 2.11 -15.24
N ALA A 28 7.07 1.39 -16.13
CA ALA A 28 5.65 1.23 -16.05
C ALA A 28 5.42 0.51 -14.71
N SER A 29 4.95 1.26 -13.72
CA SER A 29 4.43 0.65 -12.50
C SER A 29 3.44 -0.43 -12.95
N PRO A 30 3.53 -1.67 -12.45
CA PRO A 30 2.60 -2.71 -12.82
C PRO A 30 1.18 -2.18 -12.58
N PRO A 31 0.24 -2.41 -13.50
CA PRO A 31 -1.13 -1.91 -13.35
C PRO A 31 -1.69 -2.39 -12.01
N ILE A 32 -2.36 -1.48 -11.29
CA ILE A 32 -3.06 -1.73 -10.02
C ILE A 32 -4.28 -2.67 -10.24
N GLU A 33 -4.24 -3.56 -11.23
CA GLU A 33 -5.27 -4.56 -11.50
C GLU A 33 -5.26 -5.67 -10.44
N GLY A 34 -4.10 -6.00 -9.88
CA GLY A 34 -3.99 -7.04 -8.86
C GLY A 34 -4.86 -6.80 -7.62
N ILE A 35 -5.05 -5.55 -7.20
CA ILE A 35 -5.91 -5.19 -6.06
C ILE A 35 -7.38 -5.06 -6.47
N GLN A 36 -7.65 -4.57 -7.68
CA GLN A 36 -9.00 -4.34 -8.21
C GLN A 36 -9.75 -5.65 -8.53
N VAL A 37 -9.02 -6.69 -8.97
CA VAL A 37 -9.59 -8.02 -9.24
C VAL A 37 -10.19 -8.66 -7.97
N TYR A 38 -9.58 -8.44 -6.79
CA TYR A 38 -10.17 -8.90 -5.51
C TYR A 38 -11.35 -8.05 -5.03
N GLN A 39 -11.38 -6.75 -5.35
CA GLN A 39 -12.48 -5.86 -4.93
C GLN A 39 -13.80 -6.11 -5.65
N LYS A 40 -13.77 -6.63 -6.89
CA LYS A 40 -14.95 -6.79 -7.74
C LYS A 40 -15.91 -7.89 -7.26
N ASN A 41 -15.45 -8.82 -6.42
CA ASN A 41 -16.19 -10.05 -6.07
C ASN A 41 -16.63 -10.16 -4.60
N THR A 42 -16.32 -9.19 -3.73
CA THR A 42 -16.75 -9.24 -2.33
C THR A 42 -18.22 -8.81 -2.19
N ARG A 43 -19.17 -9.75 -2.29
CA ARG A 43 -20.58 -9.52 -1.91
C ARG A 43 -20.67 -9.33 -0.40
N LEU A 44 -20.64 -8.09 0.07
CA LEU A 44 -20.98 -7.75 1.46
C LEU A 44 -22.50 -7.82 1.67
N SER A 45 -22.92 -8.54 2.70
CA SER A 45 -24.30 -8.49 3.22
C SER A 45 -24.69 -7.04 3.56
N PRO A 46 -25.97 -6.62 3.41
CA PRO A 46 -26.42 -5.30 3.85
C PRO A 46 -26.02 -4.95 5.29
N GLU A 47 -26.09 -5.92 6.21
CA GLU A 47 -25.66 -5.76 7.60
C GLU A 47 -24.15 -5.45 7.69
N HIS A 48 -23.32 -6.19 6.95
CA HIS A 48 -21.87 -5.95 6.92
C HIS A 48 -21.51 -4.61 6.30
N LYS A 49 -22.31 -4.11 5.34
CA LYS A 49 -22.13 -2.76 4.79
C LYS A 49 -22.44 -1.69 5.84
N GLN A 50 -23.50 -1.89 6.62
CA GLN A 50 -23.86 -0.98 7.69
C GLN A 50 -22.78 -0.97 8.79
N LYS A 51 -22.38 -2.15 9.27
CA LYS A 51 -21.30 -2.28 10.26
C LYS A 51 -20.01 -1.61 9.78
N LEU A 52 -19.61 -1.83 8.52
CA LEU A 52 -18.44 -1.19 7.94
C LEU A 52 -18.58 0.34 7.87
N ALA A 53 -19.77 0.87 7.57
CA ALA A 53 -20.02 2.31 7.56
C ALA A 53 -19.89 2.91 8.97
N ASP A 54 -20.48 2.26 9.97
CA ASP A 54 -20.42 2.68 11.37
C ASP A 54 -18.97 2.69 11.88
N ASP A 55 -18.20 1.65 11.53
CA ASP A 55 -16.78 1.55 11.86
C ASP A 55 -15.94 2.67 11.20
N ILE A 56 -16.19 2.97 9.93
CA ILE A 56 -15.53 4.06 9.21
C ILE A 56 -15.78 5.40 9.88
N ILE A 57 -17.02 5.64 10.34
CA ILE A 57 -17.37 6.85 11.07
C ILE A 57 -16.65 6.88 12.41
N ARG A 58 -16.65 5.79 13.20
CA ARG A 58 -15.91 5.72 14.46
C ARG A 58 -14.43 6.05 14.26
N TYR A 59 -13.78 5.47 13.25
CA TYR A 59 -12.34 5.66 13.01
C TYR A 59 -11.97 7.07 12.60
N ARG A 60 -12.84 7.75 11.85
CA ARG A 60 -12.64 9.14 11.45
C ARG A 60 -12.64 10.09 12.65
N HIS A 61 -13.42 9.78 13.69
CA HIS A 61 -13.59 10.62 14.86
C HIS A 61 -12.74 10.16 16.05
N ALA A 62 -11.94 9.11 15.89
CA ALA A 62 -11.06 8.62 16.93
C ALA A 62 -9.87 9.56 17.11
N ASP A 63 -9.59 9.96 18.35
CA ASP A 63 -8.39 10.73 18.70
C ASP A 63 -7.11 9.94 18.43
N ASN A 64 -7.19 8.60 18.56
CA ASN A 64 -6.09 7.68 18.35
C ASN A 64 -6.57 6.38 17.68
N ILE A 65 -6.12 6.17 16.43
CA ILE A 65 -6.45 4.99 15.65
C ILE A 65 -5.86 3.69 16.22
N TRP A 66 -4.79 3.77 17.03
CA TRP A 66 -4.18 2.59 17.64
C TRP A 66 -5.05 1.96 18.74
N ASP A 67 -5.77 2.78 19.49
CA ASP A 67 -6.67 2.30 20.53
C ASP A 67 -7.84 1.54 19.89
N VAL A 68 -8.39 2.14 18.84
CA VAL A 68 -9.41 1.52 18.02
C VAL A 68 -8.93 0.22 17.37
N LEU A 69 -7.72 0.20 16.82
CA LEU A 69 -7.15 -1.00 16.22
C LEU A 69 -7.08 -2.16 17.23
N ARG A 70 -6.68 -1.88 18.48
CA ARG A 70 -6.57 -2.86 19.55
C ARG A 70 -7.92 -3.46 19.95
N GLU A 71 -8.97 -2.66 19.97
CA GLU A 71 -10.35 -3.13 20.25
C GLU A 71 -10.86 -4.13 19.20
N GLU A 72 -10.29 -4.13 17.99
CA GLU A 72 -10.69 -4.98 16.88
C GLU A 72 -9.95 -6.33 16.83
N PHE A 73 -9.07 -6.61 17.80
CA PHE A 73 -8.31 -7.84 17.83
C PHE A 73 -9.20 -9.03 18.21
N THR A 74 -9.04 -10.12 17.48
CA THR A 74 -9.85 -11.34 17.56
C THR A 74 -9.02 -12.62 17.56
N LEU A 75 -7.72 -12.55 17.23
CA LEU A 75 -6.83 -13.68 17.25
C LEU A 75 -6.49 -14.09 18.70
N PRO A 76 -6.33 -15.40 18.96
CA PRO A 76 -5.86 -15.86 20.25
C PRO A 76 -4.43 -15.36 20.52
N HIS A 77 -4.17 -14.99 21.77
CA HIS A 77 -2.89 -14.49 22.22
C HIS A 77 -2.09 -15.63 22.84
N TYR A 78 -0.81 -15.75 22.47
CA TYR A 78 0.11 -16.79 22.95
C TYR A 78 1.33 -16.16 23.63
N GLU A 79 1.08 -15.20 24.52
CA GLU A 79 2.13 -14.39 25.16
C GLU A 79 3.12 -15.24 25.97
N ASP A 80 2.64 -16.36 26.54
CA ASP A 80 3.47 -17.30 27.30
C ASP A 80 4.42 -18.14 26.43
N ALA A 81 4.27 -18.11 25.10
CA ALA A 81 5.14 -18.87 24.21
C ALA A 81 6.56 -18.25 24.20
N PRO A 82 7.63 -19.04 24.40
CA PRO A 82 8.99 -18.50 24.50
C PRO A 82 9.43 -17.63 23.31
N ALA A 83 9.04 -18.01 22.09
CA ALA A 83 9.35 -17.24 20.89
C ALA A 83 8.59 -15.89 20.82
N VAL A 84 7.40 -15.81 21.41
CA VAL A 84 6.63 -14.57 21.51
C VAL A 84 7.26 -13.67 22.57
N GLN A 85 7.63 -14.23 23.72
CA GLN A 85 8.30 -13.50 24.80
C GLN A 85 9.64 -12.89 24.34
N GLU A 86 10.46 -13.65 23.61
CA GLU A 86 11.70 -13.13 23.01
C GLU A 86 11.43 -11.93 22.09
N LYS A 87 10.36 -12.00 21.28
CA LYS A 87 9.98 -10.91 20.39
C LYS A 87 9.47 -9.68 21.16
N ILE A 88 8.71 -9.88 22.24
CA ILE A 88 8.27 -8.81 23.14
C ILE A 88 9.49 -8.11 23.75
N GLU A 89 10.44 -8.86 24.30
CA GLU A 89 11.68 -8.32 24.86
C GLU A 89 12.50 -7.55 23.83
N TRP A 90 12.61 -8.07 22.60
CA TRP A 90 13.26 -7.36 21.52
C TRP A 90 12.57 -6.01 21.24
N PHE A 91 11.24 -5.97 21.14
CA PHE A 91 10.51 -4.71 20.92
C PHE A 91 10.66 -3.74 22.09
N MET A 92 10.64 -4.23 23.33
CA MET A 92 10.87 -3.41 24.52
C MET A 92 12.27 -2.79 24.53
N ASN A 93 13.29 -3.52 24.07
CA ASN A 93 14.67 -3.03 23.96
C ASN A 93 14.92 -2.19 22.70
N ASN A 94 13.99 -2.16 21.74
CA ASN A 94 14.12 -1.45 20.46
C ASN A 94 12.97 -0.46 20.24
N GLN A 95 12.64 0.36 21.24
CA GLN A 95 11.49 1.29 21.17
C GLN A 95 11.56 2.25 19.97
N ASP A 96 12.77 2.70 19.59
CA ASP A 96 12.96 3.54 18.41
C ASP A 96 12.49 2.88 17.11
N PHE A 97 12.59 1.56 17.00
CA PHE A 97 12.05 0.83 15.86
C PHE A 97 10.52 0.97 15.79
N LEU A 98 9.83 0.81 16.93
CA LEU A 98 8.37 0.94 17.00
C LEU A 98 7.93 2.37 16.70
N LEU A 99 8.61 3.37 17.26
CA LEU A 99 8.30 4.78 17.01
C LEU A 99 8.43 5.15 15.52
N ARG A 100 9.54 4.74 14.89
CA ARG A 100 9.72 4.96 13.44
C ARG A 100 8.69 4.20 12.61
N SER A 101 8.36 2.97 13.00
CA SER A 101 7.37 2.16 12.28
C SER A 101 5.97 2.75 12.40
N ALA A 102 5.57 3.22 13.59
CA ALA A 102 4.31 3.89 13.82
C ALA A 102 4.21 5.20 13.02
N SER A 103 5.29 6.00 13.00
CA SER A 103 5.38 7.21 12.19
C SER A 103 5.20 6.93 10.69
N ARG A 104 5.85 5.87 10.17
CA ARG A 104 5.68 5.44 8.77
C ARG A 104 4.32 4.80 8.49
N ALA A 105 3.69 4.18 9.47
CA ALA A 105 2.38 3.56 9.34
C ALA A 105 1.24 4.57 9.24
N ALA A 106 1.40 5.76 9.86
CA ALA A 106 0.36 6.79 9.96
C ALA A 106 -0.42 7.07 8.66
N PRO A 107 0.21 7.27 7.49
CA PRO A 107 -0.53 7.50 6.23
C PRO A 107 -1.31 6.29 5.71
N TYR A 108 -1.03 5.08 6.17
CA TYR A 108 -1.58 3.83 5.62
C TYR A 108 -2.57 3.13 6.54
N LEU A 109 -2.42 3.31 7.86
CA LEU A 109 -3.08 2.48 8.87
C LEU A 109 -4.60 2.44 8.70
N TYR A 110 -5.21 3.61 8.53
CA TYR A 110 -6.65 3.74 8.30
C TYR A 110 -7.11 3.01 7.04
N TYR A 111 -6.39 3.16 5.93
CA TYR A 111 -6.73 2.50 4.67
C TYR A 111 -6.60 0.98 4.78
N ILE A 112 -5.49 0.47 5.34
CA ILE A 112 -5.27 -0.97 5.49
C ILE A 112 -6.33 -1.58 6.41
N LEU A 113 -6.66 -0.91 7.53
CA LEU A 113 -7.72 -1.35 8.43
C LEU A 113 -9.08 -1.46 7.72
N GLN A 114 -9.46 -0.46 6.92
CA GLN A 114 -10.67 -0.55 6.09
C GLN A 114 -10.62 -1.74 5.11
N GLN A 115 -9.47 -1.98 4.47
CA GLN A 115 -9.32 -3.09 3.53
C GLN A 115 -9.42 -4.46 4.22
N VAL A 116 -8.84 -4.59 5.40
CA VAL A 116 -8.89 -5.78 6.25
C VAL A 116 -10.33 -6.07 6.68
N LYS A 117 -11.03 -5.06 7.19
CA LYS A 117 -12.44 -5.19 7.61
C LYS A 117 -13.40 -5.49 6.47
N LYS A 118 -13.22 -4.83 5.32
CA LYS A 118 -14.01 -5.10 4.11
C LYS A 118 -13.90 -6.57 3.66
N ARG A 119 -12.78 -7.23 3.98
CA ARG A 119 -12.50 -8.63 3.65
C ARG A 119 -12.83 -9.60 4.79
N HIS A 120 -13.38 -9.11 5.91
CA HIS A 120 -13.64 -9.91 7.11
C HIS A 120 -12.38 -10.62 7.63
N LEU A 121 -11.22 -9.97 7.49
CA LEU A 121 -9.97 -10.47 8.03
C LEU A 121 -9.72 -9.90 9.45
N PRO A 122 -8.96 -10.59 10.30
CA PRO A 122 -8.56 -10.08 11.61
C PRO A 122 -7.78 -8.76 11.50
N ALA A 123 -8.10 -7.80 12.37
CA ALA A 123 -7.52 -6.46 12.33
C ALA A 123 -6.00 -6.47 12.64
N GLU A 124 -5.51 -7.49 13.34
CA GLU A 124 -4.10 -7.73 13.62
C GLU A 124 -3.25 -7.81 12.35
N LEU A 125 -3.82 -8.22 11.21
CA LEU A 125 -3.11 -8.26 9.94
C LEU A 125 -2.64 -6.87 9.49
N VAL A 126 -3.27 -5.81 9.99
CA VAL A 126 -2.79 -4.44 9.80
C VAL A 126 -1.35 -4.31 10.30
N LEU A 127 -0.94 -5.03 11.35
CA LEU A 127 0.39 -4.94 11.94
C LEU A 127 1.49 -5.71 11.18
N LEU A 128 1.14 -6.55 10.20
CA LEU A 128 2.13 -7.34 9.45
C LEU A 128 3.27 -6.51 8.85
N PRO A 129 3.04 -5.33 8.23
CA PRO A 129 4.13 -4.52 7.69
C PRO A 129 5.14 -4.07 8.73
N ILE A 130 4.77 -4.01 10.02
CA ILE A 130 5.73 -3.70 11.10
C ILE A 130 6.77 -4.81 11.18
N ILE A 131 6.37 -6.08 11.16
CA ILE A 131 7.29 -7.21 11.29
C ILE A 131 8.05 -7.52 9.99
N GLU A 132 7.52 -7.10 8.83
CA GLU A 132 8.16 -7.32 7.52
C GLU A 132 9.22 -6.26 7.20
N SER A 133 8.85 -4.98 7.29
CA SER A 133 9.71 -3.86 6.85
C SER A 133 9.70 -2.66 7.80
N GLY A 134 8.90 -2.72 8.87
CA GLY A 134 8.60 -1.57 9.70
C GLY A 134 7.78 -0.50 8.97
N TYR A 135 6.91 -0.86 8.03
CA TYR A 135 6.21 0.09 7.15
C TYR A 135 7.13 0.94 6.25
N ASN A 136 8.34 0.47 5.93
CA ASN A 136 9.20 1.15 4.97
C ASN A 136 8.86 0.70 3.54
N PRO A 137 8.21 1.52 2.70
CA PRO A 137 7.85 1.13 1.33
C PRO A 137 9.08 0.97 0.42
N PHE A 138 10.24 1.48 0.83
CA PHE A 138 11.50 1.40 0.09
C PHE A 138 12.45 0.35 0.68
N SER A 139 11.99 -0.54 1.57
CA SER A 139 12.83 -1.64 2.04
C SER A 139 13.10 -2.62 0.92
N LEU A 140 14.34 -2.68 0.46
CA LEU A 140 14.80 -3.73 -0.44
C LEU A 140 15.30 -4.90 0.39
N SER A 141 14.82 -6.11 0.10
CA SER A 141 15.44 -7.31 0.64
C SER A 141 16.77 -7.57 -0.08
N ASN A 142 17.75 -8.16 0.62
CA ASN A 142 19.02 -8.60 0.01
C ASN A 142 18.84 -9.66 -1.11
N LYS A 143 17.61 -10.10 -1.40
CA LYS A 143 17.28 -11.06 -2.47
C LYS A 143 16.62 -10.43 -3.70
N GLY A 144 16.54 -9.10 -3.80
CA GLY A 144 16.01 -8.43 -5.00
C GLY A 144 14.54 -8.76 -5.24
N ALA A 145 13.67 -8.25 -4.38
CA ALA A 145 12.27 -8.09 -4.77
C ALA A 145 12.17 -6.77 -5.56
N ALA A 146 12.03 -6.89 -6.88
CA ALA A 146 11.70 -5.83 -7.82
C ALA A 146 10.41 -6.21 -8.56
#